data_AF-A0A380JP33-F1
#
_entry.id   AF-A0A380JP33-F1
#
_cell.length_a   1.000
_cell.length_b   1.000
_cell.length_c   1.000
_cell.angle_alpha   90.00
_cell.angle_beta   90.00
_cell.angle_gamma   90.00
#
_symmetry.space_group_name_H-M   'P 1'
#
loop_
_entity.id
_entity.type
_entity.pdbx_description
1 polymer ?
#
loop_
_entity_poly.entity_id
_entity_poly.type
_entity_poly.pdbx_seq_one_letter_code
_entity_poly.pdbx_strand_id
1 'polypeptide(L)'
;MERSQLEWEDVSQYEEVKGYGQQVWKHQGIYYLVTNEGGIAEQRVVYELPYDLFQLLEQGKRNLGEIAFKLRYDCWPPNISQEEADRLFLRDNPELLENDVDNQKLFTRKELEELLPKGSPILASSDSD
;
A
#
# COMPACT_ATOMS: atom_id res chain seq x y z
N MET A 1 -4.10 -11.52 7.44
CA MET A 1 -5.46 -12.12 7.32
C MET A 1 -5.52 -12.94 6.05
N GLU A 2 -6.26 -14.04 6.05
CA GLU A 2 -6.36 -14.92 4.88
C GLU A 2 -7.52 -14.49 3.97
N ARG A 3 -7.39 -14.74 2.67
CA ARG A 3 -8.48 -14.55 1.70
C ARG A 3 -9.60 -15.53 2.03
N SER A 4 -10.85 -15.11 1.84
CA SER A 4 -11.97 -16.04 1.96
C SER A 4 -11.88 -17.09 0.84
N GLN A 5 -12.42 -18.29 1.10
CA GLN A 5 -12.63 -19.30 0.06
C GLN A 5 -13.87 -19.00 -0.80
N LEU A 6 -14.62 -17.93 -0.47
CA LEU A 6 -15.80 -17.50 -1.19
C LEU A 6 -15.42 -16.73 -2.46
N GLU A 7 -16.18 -16.98 -3.52
CA GLU A 7 -16.04 -16.24 -4.78
C GLU A 7 -17.08 -15.10 -4.86
N TRP A 8 -16.91 -14.22 -5.85
CA TRP A 8 -17.85 -13.13 -6.10
C TRP A 8 -19.28 -13.67 -6.32
N GLU A 9 -19.42 -14.77 -7.04
CA GLU A 9 -20.70 -15.40 -7.35
C GLU A 9 -21.46 -15.76 -6.08
N ASP A 10 -20.77 -16.24 -5.04
CA ASP A 10 -21.37 -16.56 -3.74
C ASP A 10 -21.83 -15.30 -3.00
N VAL A 11 -20.94 -14.30 -2.91
CA VAL A 11 -21.17 -13.08 -2.13
C VAL A 11 -22.20 -12.16 -2.77
N SER A 12 -22.30 -12.16 -4.09
CA SER A 12 -23.27 -11.34 -4.85
C SER A 12 -24.73 -11.63 -4.48
N GLN A 13 -25.01 -12.77 -3.85
CA GLN A 13 -26.34 -13.15 -3.37
C GLN A 13 -26.65 -12.64 -1.96
N TYR A 14 -25.67 -12.03 -1.28
CA TYR A 14 -25.80 -11.53 0.09
C TYR A 14 -26.44 -10.13 0.14
N GLU A 15 -26.64 -9.59 1.35
CA GLU A 15 -27.15 -8.24 1.53
C GLU A 15 -26.06 -7.21 1.19
N GLU A 16 -26.28 -6.39 0.16
CA GLU A 16 -25.39 -5.27 -0.16
C GLU A 16 -25.53 -4.17 0.91
N VAL A 17 -24.41 -3.79 1.54
CA VAL A 17 -24.36 -2.65 2.45
C VAL A 17 -24.34 -1.37 1.62
N LYS A 18 -25.42 -0.58 1.71
CA LYS A 18 -25.56 0.67 0.96
C LYS A 18 -24.51 1.70 1.37
N GLY A 19 -24.10 2.53 0.41
CA GLY A 19 -23.08 3.57 0.60
C GLY A 19 -21.67 3.16 0.18
N TYR A 20 -21.44 1.88 -0.14
CA TYR A 20 -20.11 1.34 -0.47
C TYR A 20 -19.98 0.83 -1.92
N GLY A 21 -20.86 1.25 -2.83
CA GLY A 21 -20.71 1.01 -4.27
C GLY A 21 -20.56 -0.47 -4.67
N GLN A 22 -21.36 -1.38 -4.09
CA GLN A 22 -21.28 -2.84 -4.29
C GLN A 22 -19.97 -3.50 -3.83
N GLN A 23 -19.20 -2.86 -2.95
CA GLN A 23 -17.97 -3.44 -2.41
C GLN A 23 -18.15 -4.09 -1.04
N VAL A 24 -19.19 -3.74 -0.27
CA VAL A 24 -19.40 -4.28 1.08
C VAL A 24 -20.71 -5.06 1.13
N TRP A 25 -20.62 -6.29 1.63
CA TRP A 25 -21.72 -7.25 1.68
C TRP A 25 -21.86 -7.84 3.07
N LYS A 26 -23.05 -8.32 3.43
CA LYS A 26 -23.34 -8.86 4.74
C LYS A 26 -24.13 -10.16 4.65
N HIS A 27 -23.68 -11.17 5.39
CA HIS A 27 -24.40 -12.43 5.53
C HIS A 27 -24.24 -12.97 6.95
N GLN A 28 -25.35 -13.31 7.60
CA GLN A 28 -25.37 -13.90 8.96
C GLN A 28 -24.58 -13.10 10.00
N GLY A 29 -24.52 -11.76 9.87
CA GLY A 29 -23.78 -10.89 10.78
C GLY A 29 -22.28 -10.76 10.48
N ILE A 30 -21.76 -11.50 9.50
CA ILE A 30 -20.41 -11.36 8.96
C ILE A 30 -20.45 -10.38 7.79
N TYR A 31 -19.43 -9.52 7.72
CA TYR A 31 -19.25 -8.58 6.62
C TYR A 31 -18.19 -9.11 5.66
N TYR A 32 -18.30 -8.74 4.40
CA TYR A 32 -17.39 -9.12 3.33
C TYR A 32 -17.02 -7.90 2.52
N LEU A 33 -15.75 -7.80 2.14
CA LEU A 33 -15.24 -6.79 1.23
C LEU A 33 -14.90 -7.46 -0.11
N VAL A 34 -15.49 -6.95 -1.19
CA VAL A 34 -15.18 -7.33 -2.56
C VAL A 34 -14.32 -6.23 -3.19
N THR A 35 -13.15 -6.62 -3.67
CA THR A 35 -12.21 -5.70 -4.34
C THR A 35 -11.67 -6.33 -5.61
N ASN A 36 -11.31 -5.50 -6.58
CA ASN A 36 -10.53 -5.95 -7.73
C ASN A 36 -9.05 -5.91 -7.34
N GLU A 37 -8.32 -6.98 -7.64
CA GLU A 37 -6.87 -7.06 -7.46
C GLU A 37 -6.19 -7.53 -8.73
N GLY A 38 -4.96 -7.09 -8.95
CA GLY A 38 -4.21 -7.42 -10.16
C GLY A 38 -3.92 -6.15 -10.96
N GLY A 39 -2.88 -6.21 -11.77
CA GLY A 39 -2.54 -5.11 -12.68
C GLY A 39 -3.30 -5.28 -13.99
N ILE A 40 -2.64 -5.91 -14.97
CA ILE A 40 -3.19 -6.10 -16.32
C ILE A 40 -4.38 -7.07 -16.35
N ALA A 41 -4.39 -8.06 -15.46
CA ALA A 41 -5.50 -9.00 -15.30
C ALA A 41 -6.12 -8.81 -13.91
N GLU A 42 -7.15 -7.96 -13.83
CA GLU A 42 -7.94 -7.79 -12.60
C GLU A 42 -8.75 -9.05 -12.32
N GLN A 43 -8.68 -9.53 -11.09
CA GLN A 43 -9.53 -10.57 -10.52
C GLN A 43 -10.32 -9.98 -9.35
N ARG A 44 -11.58 -10.39 -9.20
CA ARG A 44 -12.35 -10.06 -8.00
C ARG A 44 -11.90 -10.96 -6.86
N VAL A 45 -11.64 -10.35 -5.72
CA VAL A 45 -11.23 -11.04 -4.50
C VAL A 45 -12.21 -10.69 -3.40
N VAL A 46 -12.61 -11.71 -2.64
CA VAL A 46 -13.45 -11.58 -1.45
C VAL A 46 -12.58 -11.73 -0.21
N TYR A 47 -12.73 -10.76 0.68
CA TYR A 47 -12.21 -10.85 2.05
C TYR A 47 -13.37 -10.89 3.02
N GLU A 48 -13.24 -11.71 4.07
CA GLU A 48 -14.01 -11.44 5.28
C GLU A 48 -13.58 -10.08 5.84
N LEU A 49 -14.54 -9.26 6.22
CA LEU A 49 -14.33 -7.94 6.78
C LEU A 49 -14.67 -7.98 8.27
N PRO A 50 -13.66 -8.04 9.16
CA PRO A 50 -13.85 -7.92 10.60
C PRO A 50 -14.68 -6.69 10.98
N TYR A 51 -15.53 -6.84 11.98
CA TYR A 51 -16.47 -5.79 12.37
C TYR A 51 -15.76 -4.52 12.88
N ASP A 52 -14.62 -4.66 13.55
CA ASP A 52 -13.78 -3.53 13.98
C ASP A 52 -13.24 -2.74 12.77
N LEU A 53 -12.82 -3.42 11.70
CA LEU A 53 -12.42 -2.77 10.45
C LEU A 53 -13.61 -2.11 9.74
N PHE A 54 -14.78 -2.75 9.74
CA PHE A 54 -16.01 -2.14 9.22
C PHE A 54 -16.40 -0.87 10.00
N GLN A 55 -16.26 -0.87 11.32
CA GLN A 55 -16.53 0.32 12.14
C GLN A 55 -15.61 1.50 11.80
N LEU A 56 -14.36 1.25 11.40
CA LEU A 56 -13.46 2.32 10.96
C LEU A 56 -13.93 2.96 9.64
N LEU A 57 -14.52 2.17 8.73
CA LEU A 57 -15.16 2.66 7.51
C LEU A 57 -16.38 3.52 7.83
N GLU A 58 -17.30 3.00 8.66
CA GLU A 58 -18.53 3.70 9.06
C GLU A 58 -18.24 5.03 9.77
N GLN A 59 -17.16 5.10 10.54
CA GLN A 59 -16.71 6.32 11.22
C GLN A 59 -15.96 7.29 10.30
N GLY A 60 -15.71 6.92 9.04
CA GLY A 60 -14.88 7.71 8.12
C GLY A 60 -13.41 7.84 8.55
N LYS A 61 -12.94 6.98 9.46
CA LYS A 61 -11.55 6.99 9.94
C LYS A 61 -10.59 6.33 8.96
N ARG A 62 -11.11 5.43 8.12
CA ARG A 62 -10.40 4.75 7.04
C ARG A 62 -11.28 4.68 5.81
N ASN A 63 -10.66 4.49 4.65
CA ASN A 63 -11.36 4.25 3.39
C ASN A 63 -11.25 2.78 2.93
N LEU A 64 -12.05 2.41 1.92
CA LEU A 64 -12.09 1.04 1.39
C LEU A 64 -10.72 0.53 0.90
N GLY A 65 -9.91 1.41 0.31
CA GLY A 65 -8.57 1.06 -0.15
C GLY A 65 -7.61 0.74 0.99
N GLU A 66 -7.63 1.53 2.07
CA GLU A 66 -6.81 1.26 3.26
C GLU A 66 -7.22 -0.03 3.95
N ILE A 67 -8.52 -0.33 4.00
CA ILE A 67 -9.04 -1.57 4.58
C ILE A 67 -8.67 -2.77 3.71
N ALA A 68 -8.82 -2.67 2.39
CA ALA A 68 -8.38 -3.71 1.46
C ALA A 68 -6.87 -3.99 1.62
N PHE A 69 -6.05 -2.93 1.73
CA PHE A 69 -4.62 -3.05 1.98
C PHE A 69 -4.32 -3.76 3.32
N LYS A 70 -5.03 -3.40 4.40
CA LYS A 70 -4.90 -4.05 5.70
C LYS A 70 -5.33 -5.51 5.69
N LEU A 71 -6.41 -5.86 4.99
CA LEU A 71 -6.84 -7.25 4.84
C LEU A 71 -5.81 -8.09 4.09
N ARG A 72 -5.22 -7.52 3.03
CA ARG A 72 -4.24 -8.19 2.17
C ARG A 72 -2.85 -8.34 2.78
N TYR A 73 -2.29 -7.27 3.34
CA TYR A 73 -0.89 -7.22 3.80
C TYR A 73 -0.74 -7.22 5.32
N ASP A 74 -1.85 -7.20 6.06
CA ASP A 74 -1.89 -7.13 7.52
C ASP A 74 -1.16 -5.91 8.12
N CYS A 75 -1.02 -4.83 7.35
CA CYS A 75 -0.51 -3.55 7.80
C CYS A 75 -1.34 -2.40 7.20
N TRP A 76 -1.29 -1.21 7.80
CA TRP A 76 -1.90 -0.03 7.16
C TRP A 76 -0.99 0.45 6.02
N PRO A 77 -1.55 1.02 4.94
CA PRO A 77 -0.71 1.60 3.92
C PRO A 77 0.15 2.71 4.54
N PRO A 78 1.42 2.82 4.12
CA PRO A 78 2.32 3.84 4.62
C PRO A 78 1.76 5.24 4.34
N ASN A 79 1.91 6.15 5.30
CA ASN A 79 1.54 7.57 5.13
C ASN A 79 2.76 8.42 4.71
N ILE A 80 3.61 7.85 3.85
CA ILE A 80 4.79 8.52 3.29
C ILE A 80 4.70 8.49 1.77
N SER A 81 5.30 9.47 1.11
CA SER A 81 5.36 9.50 -0.35
C SER A 81 6.23 8.35 -0.87
N GLN A 82 6.05 8.00 -2.15
CA GLN A 82 6.95 7.05 -2.81
C GLN A 82 8.40 7.52 -2.73
N GLU A 83 8.64 8.81 -2.93
CA GLU A 83 9.98 9.42 -2.81
C GLU A 83 10.59 9.21 -1.41
N GLU A 84 9.82 9.41 -0.33
CA GLU A 84 10.33 9.18 1.02
C GLU A 84 10.54 7.68 1.30
N ALA A 85 9.69 6.81 0.76
CA ALA A 85 9.87 5.37 0.87
C ALA A 85 11.15 4.91 0.13
N ASP A 86 11.40 5.44 -1.07
CA ASP A 86 12.61 5.17 -1.84
C ASP A 86 13.86 5.67 -1.10
N ARG A 87 13.78 6.87 -0.50
CA ARG A 87 14.87 7.41 0.34
C ARG A 87 15.16 6.53 1.54
N LEU A 88 14.14 6.03 2.25
CA LEU A 88 14.33 5.11 3.37
C LEU A 88 14.98 3.80 2.91
N PHE A 89 14.50 3.21 1.82
CA PHE A 89 15.07 1.99 1.24
C PHE A 89 16.54 2.17 0.84
N LEU A 90 16.89 3.29 0.20
CA LEU A 90 18.26 3.58 -0.23
C LEU A 90 19.20 3.91 0.94
N ARG A 91 18.68 4.47 2.05
CA ARG A 91 19.46 4.63 3.29
C ARG A 91 19.85 3.29 3.91
N ASP A 92 18.96 2.29 3.80
CA ASP A 92 19.22 0.94 4.28
C ASP A 92 20.12 0.13 3.32
N ASN A 93 20.25 0.56 2.05
CA ASN A 93 21.01 -0.10 0.99
C ASN A 93 21.90 0.92 0.22
N PRO A 94 22.88 1.56 0.89
CA PRO A 94 23.66 2.67 0.32
C PRO A 94 24.51 2.27 -0.89
N GLU A 95 24.81 0.98 -1.06
CA GLU A 95 25.50 0.45 -2.25
C GLU A 95 24.73 0.70 -3.55
N LEU A 96 23.40 0.83 -3.49
CA LEU A 96 22.56 1.15 -4.64
C LEU A 96 22.66 2.63 -5.07
N LEU A 97 23.27 3.48 -4.24
CA LEU A 97 23.60 4.86 -4.59
C LEU A 97 24.92 4.95 -5.39
N GLU A 98 25.75 3.89 -5.38
CA GLU A 98 27.01 3.90 -6.09
C GLU A 98 26.78 3.88 -7.60
N ASN A 99 27.24 4.93 -8.28
CA ASN A 99 27.14 5.08 -9.74
C ASN A 99 25.70 5.15 -10.30
N ASP A 100 24.69 5.39 -9.45
CA ASP A 100 23.30 5.58 -9.88
C ASP A 100 22.89 7.05 -9.75
N VAL A 101 22.77 7.71 -10.89
CA VAL A 101 22.42 9.14 -10.97
C VAL A 101 21.01 9.41 -10.43
N ASP A 102 20.05 8.52 -10.71
CA ASP A 102 18.66 8.77 -10.39
C ASP A 102 18.40 8.54 -8.90
N ASN A 103 19.02 7.52 -8.30
CA ASN A 103 18.98 7.33 -6.85
C ASN A 103 19.68 8.49 -6.12
N GLN A 104 20.79 9.00 -6.63
CA GLN A 104 21.49 10.13 -6.01
C GLN A 104 20.68 11.44 -6.05
N LYS A 105 19.85 11.66 -7.09
CA LYS A 105 18.96 12.84 -7.17
C LYS A 105 17.94 12.92 -6.05
N LEU A 106 17.66 11.83 -5.33
CA LEU A 106 16.74 11.80 -4.20
C LEU A 106 17.33 12.39 -2.91
N PHE A 107 18.64 12.67 -2.89
CA PHE A 107 19.37 13.11 -1.72
C PHE A 107 20.11 14.41 -1.97
N THR A 108 20.26 15.20 -0.93
CA THR A 108 21.16 16.36 -0.96
C THR A 108 22.61 15.90 -1.05
N ARG A 109 23.49 16.76 -1.56
CA ARG A 109 24.93 16.48 -1.64
C ARG A 109 25.50 16.05 -0.28
N LYS A 110 25.09 16.73 0.80
CA LYS A 110 25.51 16.41 2.17
C LYS A 110 25.09 14.99 2.59
N GLU A 111 23.84 14.61 2.32
CA GLU A 111 23.36 13.25 2.64
C GLU A 111 24.14 12.19 1.87
N LEU A 112 24.48 12.44 0.61
CA LEU A 112 25.30 11.52 -0.18
C LEU A 112 26.72 11.36 0.36
N GLU A 113 27.33 12.43 0.88
CA GLU A 113 28.64 12.38 1.54
C GLU A 113 28.62 11.54 2.84
N GLU A 114 27.46 11.47 3.51
CA GLU A 114 27.26 10.66 4.72
C GLU A 114 26.93 9.19 4.39
N LEU A 115 26.18 8.94 3.31
CA LEU A 115 25.71 7.60 2.93
C LEU A 115 26.74 6.81 2.11
N LEU A 116 27.45 7.46 1.17
CA LEU A 116 28.38 6.78 0.28
C LEU A 116 29.72 6.49 0.97
N PRO A 117 30.45 5.44 0.55
CA PRO A 117 31.82 5.22 0.98
C PRO A 117 32.71 6.44 0.70
N LYS A 118 33.70 6.65 1.59
CA LYS A 118 34.61 7.78 1.46
C LYS A 118 35.36 7.74 0.13
N GLY A 119 35.23 8.81 -0.66
CA GLY A 119 35.87 8.94 -1.98
C GLY A 119 34.99 8.48 -3.14
N SER A 120 33.77 8.00 -2.88
CA SER A 120 32.80 7.70 -3.93
C SER A 120 32.38 8.97 -4.67
N PRO A 121 32.18 8.89 -6.00
CA PRO A 121 31.76 10.03 -6.79
C PRO A 121 30.29 10.39 -6.53
N ILE A 122 30.05 11.70 -6.38
CA ILE A 122 28.70 12.28 -6.39
C ILE A 122 28.43 12.75 -7.82
N LEU A 123 27.50 12.07 -8.48
CA LEU A 123 27.13 12.27 -9.88
C LEU A 123 25.98 13.27 -10.03
N ALA A 124 25.05 13.26 -9.09
CA ALA A 124 23.93 14.20 -9.00
C ALA A 124 23.52 14.39 -7.54
N SER A 125 22.72 15.41 -7.27
CA SER A 125 22.05 15.60 -5.97
C SER A 125 20.80 16.44 -6.16
N SER A 126 19.86 16.35 -5.22
CA SER A 126 18.59 17.08 -5.27
C SER A 126 18.77 18.60 -5.20
N ASP A 127 19.90 19.07 -4.67
CA ASP A 127 20.24 20.47 -4.42
C ASP A 127 21.34 21.02 -5.35
N SER A 128 21.67 20.28 -6.41
CA SER A 128 22.50 20.81 -7.50
C SER A 128 21.63 21.36 -8.63
N ASP A 129 21.95 22.58 -9.10
CA ASP A 129 21.31 23.26 -10.23
C ASP A 129 21.45 22.50 -11.57
#